data_AF-A0A950ZKW5-F1
#
_entry.id   AF-A0A950ZKW5-F1
#
_cell.length_a   1.000
_cell.length_b   1.000
_cell.length_c   1.000
_cell.angle_alpha   90.00
_cell.angle_beta   90.00
_cell.angle_gamma   90.00
#
_symmetry.space_group_name_H-M   'P 1'
#
loop_
_entity.id
_entity.type
_entity.pdbx_description
1 polymer ?
#
loop_
_entity_poly.entity_id
_entity_poly.type
_entity_poly.pdbx_seq_one_letter_code
_entity_poly.pdbx_strand_id
1 'polypeptide(L)'
;MSRVIHVRVHGLAEADRGSAHAQFQRLAASREWRAEPPWLADSGSRELFHQLYFAEAADHWLREHPGARPLSAACFLRVAGDETDALALVFTLRDISERFGVGVTVRDPDNPIAKLRTIELAAGRLPDGAALEAIMVRRPIFKRVSRAQRIEMYPPRALGSAFGTRDGSDGERRTWSFLVHGMRDSRPSFLEAEAEAMRIWRGLRFLD
;
A
#
# COMPACT_ATOMS: atom_id res chain seq x y z
N MET A 1 -0.70 -19.53 -8.79
CA MET A 1 -1.29 -18.36 -9.47
C MET A 1 -0.56 -17.12 -9.00
N SER A 2 -0.18 -16.21 -9.90
CA SER A 2 0.38 -14.92 -9.51
C SER A 2 -0.70 -14.08 -8.85
N ARG A 3 -0.46 -13.65 -7.61
CA ARG A 3 -1.34 -12.73 -6.88
C ARG A 3 -1.36 -11.38 -7.58
N VAL A 4 -2.55 -10.88 -7.89
CA VAL A 4 -2.76 -9.56 -8.51
C VAL A 4 -3.70 -8.75 -7.63
N ILE A 5 -3.29 -7.52 -7.34
CA ILE A 5 -4.06 -6.54 -6.58
C ILE A 5 -4.69 -5.60 -7.59
N HIS A 6 -6.00 -5.43 -7.55
CA HIS A 6 -6.72 -4.47 -8.39
C HIS A 6 -7.11 -3.25 -7.56
N VAL A 7 -6.96 -2.07 -8.15
CA VAL A 7 -7.22 -0.80 -7.49
C VAL A 7 -8.17 0.02 -8.34
N ARG A 8 -9.18 0.60 -7.69
CA ARG A 8 -10.11 1.56 -8.28
C ARG A 8 -10.07 2.84 -7.46
N VAL A 9 -10.00 3.98 -8.12
CA VAL A 9 -10.00 5.31 -7.50
C VAL A 9 -11.20 6.10 -8.03
N HIS A 10 -11.92 6.72 -7.11
CA HIS A 10 -13.15 7.43 -7.39
C HIS A 10 -13.05 8.86 -6.88
N GLY A 11 -13.53 9.77 -7.72
CA GLY A 11 -13.79 11.13 -7.32
C GLY A 11 -12.61 12.07 -7.26
N LEU A 12 -11.52 11.72 -7.95
CA LEU A 12 -10.43 12.65 -8.19
C LEU A 12 -10.91 13.77 -9.11
N ALA A 13 -10.73 15.02 -8.68
CA ALA A 13 -11.05 16.18 -9.49
C ALA A 13 -10.06 16.31 -10.66
N GLU A 14 -10.54 16.81 -11.79
CA GLU A 14 -9.71 17.02 -13.00
C GLU A 14 -8.48 17.91 -12.70
N ALA A 15 -8.68 18.97 -11.91
CA ALA A 15 -7.62 19.90 -11.52
C ALA A 15 -6.52 19.22 -10.67
N ASP A 16 -6.86 18.18 -9.92
CA ASP A 16 -5.94 17.46 -9.04
C ASP A 16 -5.25 16.26 -9.72
N ARG A 17 -5.71 15.89 -10.94
CA ARG A 17 -5.22 14.72 -11.68
C ARG A 17 -3.70 14.68 -11.78
N GLY A 18 -3.09 15.78 -12.24
CA GLY A 18 -1.64 15.87 -12.43
C GLY A 18 -0.88 15.71 -11.11
N SER A 19 -1.36 16.36 -10.05
CA SER A 19 -0.78 16.29 -8.70
C SER A 19 -0.87 14.88 -8.10
N ALA A 20 -2.01 14.21 -8.28
CA ALA A 20 -2.22 12.84 -7.81
C ALA A 20 -1.32 11.84 -8.55
N HIS A 21 -1.23 11.94 -9.89
CA HIS A 21 -0.31 11.11 -10.68
C HIS A 21 1.15 11.34 -10.29
N ALA A 22 1.56 12.60 -10.13
CA ALA A 22 2.92 12.92 -9.69
C ALA A 22 3.22 12.36 -8.29
N GLN A 23 2.26 12.40 -7.36
CA GLN A 23 2.41 11.79 -6.03
C GLN A 23 2.54 10.28 -6.12
N PHE A 24 1.67 9.62 -6.90
CA PHE A 24 1.72 8.18 -7.11
C PHE A 24 3.05 7.75 -7.74
N GLN A 25 3.52 8.46 -8.76
CA GLN A 25 4.80 8.19 -9.42
C GLN A 25 6.00 8.39 -8.50
N ARG A 26 6.00 9.42 -7.65
CA ARG A 26 7.05 9.61 -6.64
C ARG A 26 7.14 8.42 -5.68
N LEU A 27 6.00 7.89 -5.25
CA LEU A 27 5.93 6.73 -4.35
C LEU A 27 6.28 5.42 -5.08
N ALA A 28 5.91 5.28 -6.35
CA ALA A 28 6.35 4.17 -7.18
C ALA A 28 7.88 4.17 -7.35
N ALA A 29 8.50 5.34 -7.50
CA ALA A 29 9.94 5.51 -7.70
C ALA A 29 10.77 5.49 -6.39
N SER A 30 10.14 5.63 -5.22
CA SER A 30 10.87 5.74 -3.94
C SER A 30 11.47 4.43 -3.46
N ARG A 31 11.11 3.31 -4.10
CA ARG A 31 11.55 1.97 -3.69
C ARG A 31 11.68 1.03 -4.89
N GLU A 32 12.43 -0.04 -4.67
CA GLU A 32 12.47 -1.17 -5.59
C GLU A 32 11.24 -2.07 -5.39
N TRP A 33 10.67 -2.51 -6.50
CA TRP A 33 9.54 -3.44 -6.57
C TRP A 33 10.05 -4.80 -7.04
N ARG A 34 9.52 -5.91 -6.50
CA ARG A 34 9.97 -7.24 -6.89
C ARG A 34 9.48 -7.64 -8.28
N ALA A 35 8.32 -7.14 -8.68
CA ALA A 35 7.78 -7.28 -10.02
C ALA A 35 8.00 -5.99 -10.79
N GLU A 36 6.92 -5.36 -11.25
CA GLU A 36 6.94 -4.07 -11.92
C GLU A 36 6.50 -2.98 -10.94
N PRO A 37 7.06 -1.76 -11.03
CA PRO A 37 6.54 -0.62 -10.28
C PRO A 37 5.05 -0.40 -10.58
N PRO A 38 4.27 0.06 -9.58
CA PRO A 38 2.88 0.34 -9.80
C PRO A 38 2.74 1.53 -10.74
N TRP A 39 1.68 1.51 -11.52
CA TRP A 39 1.27 2.58 -12.43
C TRP A 39 -0.15 3.01 -12.06
N LEU A 40 -0.63 4.09 -12.65
CA LEU A 40 -1.98 4.58 -12.48
C LEU A 40 -2.50 5.00 -13.85
N ALA A 41 -3.61 4.43 -14.27
CA ALA A 41 -4.28 4.78 -15.52
C ALA A 41 -5.55 5.56 -15.25
N ASP A 42 -5.84 6.50 -16.13
CA ASP A 42 -6.98 7.39 -16.12
C ASP A 42 -7.34 7.82 -17.55
N SER A 43 -8.32 8.70 -17.71
CA SER A 43 -8.71 9.23 -19.02
C SER A 43 -7.66 10.14 -19.67
N GLY A 44 -6.62 10.59 -18.93
CA GLY A 44 -5.50 11.37 -19.44
C GLY A 44 -4.32 10.52 -19.91
N SER A 45 -4.39 9.20 -19.74
CA SER A 45 -3.31 8.27 -20.07
C SER A 45 -3.00 8.24 -21.57
N ARG A 46 -1.72 8.23 -21.94
CA ARG A 46 -1.25 8.30 -23.34
C ARG A 46 -0.77 6.97 -23.90
N GLU A 47 -0.36 6.07 -23.02
CA GLU A 47 0.09 4.73 -23.40
C GLU A 47 -1.11 3.84 -23.73
N LEU A 48 -1.04 3.12 -24.86
CA LEU A 48 -2.14 2.30 -25.37
C LEU A 48 -2.68 1.31 -24.33
N PHE A 49 -1.77 0.64 -23.59
CA PHE A 49 -2.16 -0.30 -22.56
C PHE A 49 -2.96 0.35 -21.43
N HIS A 50 -2.51 1.50 -20.92
CA HIS A 50 -3.21 2.23 -19.85
C HIS A 50 -4.59 2.72 -20.30
N GLN A 51 -4.70 3.20 -21.54
CA GLN A 51 -5.98 3.63 -22.12
C GLN A 51 -6.98 2.48 -22.17
N LEU A 52 -6.58 1.34 -22.75
CA LEU A 52 -7.45 0.17 -22.89
C LEU A 52 -7.84 -0.39 -21.52
N TYR A 53 -6.87 -0.49 -20.61
CA TYR A 53 -7.13 -0.97 -19.25
C TYR A 53 -8.14 -0.08 -18.52
N PHE A 54 -7.95 1.25 -18.56
CA PHE A 54 -8.85 2.17 -17.87
C PHE A 54 -10.26 2.14 -18.46
N ALA A 55 -10.38 2.09 -19.79
CA ALA A 55 -11.68 1.95 -20.46
C ALA A 55 -12.41 0.68 -20.00
N GLU A 56 -11.73 -0.47 -20.02
CA GLU A 56 -12.31 -1.73 -19.56
C GLU A 56 -12.69 -1.71 -18.08
N ALA A 57 -11.82 -1.14 -17.23
CA ALA A 57 -12.08 -1.00 -15.79
C ALA A 57 -13.29 -0.10 -15.50
N ALA A 58 -13.43 1.00 -16.24
CA ALA A 58 -14.56 1.93 -16.12
C ALA A 58 -15.87 1.28 -16.59
N ASP A 59 -15.87 0.60 -17.73
CA ASP A 59 -17.04 -0.10 -18.27
C ASP A 59 -17.48 -1.25 -17.35
N HIS A 60 -16.52 -2.02 -16.83
CA HIS A 60 -16.79 -3.06 -15.85
C HIS A 60 -17.39 -2.48 -14.56
N TRP A 61 -16.85 -1.36 -14.07
CA TRP A 61 -17.37 -0.70 -12.87
C TRP A 61 -18.82 -0.27 -13.03
N LEU A 62 -19.15 0.40 -14.13
CA LEU A 62 -20.51 0.88 -14.40
C LEU A 62 -21.52 -0.26 -14.58
N ARG A 63 -21.09 -1.39 -15.18
CA ARG A 63 -21.94 -2.59 -15.30
C ARG A 63 -22.23 -3.24 -13.96
N GLU A 64 -21.23 -3.35 -13.09
CA GLU A 64 -21.41 -3.96 -11.76
C GLU A 64 -22.14 -3.04 -10.77
N HIS A 65 -21.98 -1.72 -10.93
CA HIS A 65 -22.55 -0.73 -10.00
C HIS A 65 -23.30 0.37 -10.77
N PRO A 66 -24.50 0.06 -11.32
CA PRO A 66 -25.31 1.04 -12.01
C PRO A 66 -25.61 2.26 -11.12
N GLY A 67 -25.30 3.47 -11.61
CA GLY A 67 -25.51 4.72 -10.87
C GLY A 67 -24.40 5.11 -9.89
N ALA A 68 -23.34 4.29 -9.74
CA ALA A 68 -22.17 4.67 -8.96
C ALA A 68 -21.37 5.79 -9.63
N ARG A 69 -20.56 6.50 -8.82
CA ARG A 69 -19.66 7.53 -9.33
C ARG A 69 -18.69 6.93 -10.37
N PRO A 70 -18.44 7.60 -11.50
CA PRO A 70 -17.46 7.14 -12.47
C PRO A 70 -16.08 6.91 -11.85
N LEU A 71 -15.35 5.97 -12.43
CA LEU A 71 -13.95 5.72 -12.10
C LEU A 71 -13.12 6.95 -12.50
N SER A 72 -12.25 7.42 -11.61
CA SER A 72 -11.32 8.50 -11.90
C SER A 72 -9.94 7.99 -12.30
N ALA A 73 -9.50 6.87 -11.71
CA ALA A 73 -8.28 6.17 -12.08
C ALA A 73 -8.37 4.69 -11.65
N ALA A 74 -7.55 3.83 -12.25
CA ALA A 74 -7.39 2.44 -11.82
C ALA A 74 -5.99 1.94 -12.12
N CYS A 75 -5.60 0.88 -11.41
CA CYS A 75 -4.40 0.12 -11.72
C CYS A 75 -4.46 -1.30 -11.18
N PHE A 76 -3.45 -2.08 -11.50
CA PHE A 76 -3.17 -3.31 -10.77
C PHE A 76 -1.69 -3.44 -10.45
N LEU A 77 -1.39 -4.29 -9.46
CA LEU A 77 -0.04 -4.69 -9.10
C LEU A 77 0.07 -6.21 -9.05
N ARG A 78 1.06 -6.75 -9.75
CA ARG A 78 1.47 -8.15 -9.60
C ARG A 78 2.39 -8.28 -8.39
N VAL A 79 2.04 -9.12 -7.44
CA VAL A 79 2.86 -9.34 -6.24
C VAL A 79 3.77 -10.54 -6.46
N ALA A 80 5.09 -10.33 -6.40
CA ALA A 80 6.10 -11.37 -6.62
C ALA A 80 6.70 -11.91 -5.30
N GLY A 81 5.82 -12.40 -4.41
CA GLY A 81 6.21 -13.12 -3.19
C GLY A 81 6.78 -12.26 -2.06
N ASP A 82 6.68 -10.94 -2.17
CA ASP A 82 7.01 -9.98 -1.11
C ASP A 82 5.73 -9.25 -0.64
N GLU A 83 5.31 -9.53 0.59
CA GLU A 83 4.10 -8.92 1.17
C GLU A 83 4.23 -7.39 1.31
N THR A 84 5.47 -6.87 1.36
CA THR A 84 5.70 -5.44 1.51
C THR A 84 5.36 -4.63 0.25
N ASP A 85 5.38 -5.24 -0.94
CA ASP A 85 4.92 -4.59 -2.18
C ASP A 85 3.42 -4.29 -2.09
N ALA A 86 2.63 -5.25 -1.60
CA ALA A 86 1.19 -5.07 -1.39
C ALA A 86 0.92 -3.95 -0.37
N LEU A 87 1.65 -3.94 0.75
CA LEU A 87 1.50 -2.90 1.77
C LEU A 87 1.90 -1.52 1.26
N ALA A 88 3.03 -1.40 0.55
CA ALA A 88 3.47 -0.12 0.00
C ALA A 88 2.43 0.48 -0.93
N LEU A 89 1.79 -0.35 -1.76
CA LEU A 89 0.68 0.09 -2.61
C LEU A 89 -0.50 0.58 -1.78
N VAL A 90 -0.96 -0.20 -0.79
CA VAL A 90 -2.13 0.19 0.02
C VAL A 90 -1.87 1.47 0.82
N PHE A 91 -0.69 1.62 1.45
CA PHE A 91 -0.35 2.84 2.17
C PHE A 91 -0.20 4.05 1.24
N THR A 92 0.37 3.86 0.05
CA THR A 92 0.40 4.90 -1.00
C THR A 92 -1.00 5.37 -1.38
N LEU A 93 -1.91 4.42 -1.56
CA LEU A 93 -3.30 4.73 -1.90
C LEU A 93 -4.07 5.38 -0.76
N ARG A 94 -3.76 5.00 0.49
CA ARG A 94 -4.28 5.64 1.70
C ARG A 94 -3.85 7.10 1.78
N ASP A 95 -2.59 7.41 1.48
CA ASP A 95 -2.09 8.79 1.46
C ASP A 95 -2.69 9.62 0.33
N ILE A 96 -2.91 9.01 -0.85
CA ILE A 96 -3.63 9.65 -1.97
C ILE A 96 -5.10 9.91 -1.58
N SER A 97 -5.76 8.92 -0.97
CA SER A 97 -7.13 9.06 -0.47
C SER A 97 -7.26 10.20 0.53
N GLU A 98 -6.36 10.29 1.51
CA GLU A 98 -6.32 11.36 2.51
C GLU A 98 -6.08 12.72 1.86
N ARG A 99 -5.06 12.83 1.02
CA ARG A 99 -4.62 14.11 0.44
C ARG A 99 -5.63 14.71 -0.53
N PHE A 100 -6.27 13.88 -1.35
CA PHE A 100 -7.15 14.34 -2.43
C PHE A 100 -8.64 14.10 -2.13
N GLY A 101 -8.98 13.55 -0.95
CA GLY A 101 -10.36 13.25 -0.57
C GLY A 101 -11.03 12.21 -1.49
N VAL A 102 -10.24 11.32 -2.10
CA VAL A 102 -10.74 10.34 -3.07
C VAL A 102 -11.15 9.03 -2.40
N GLY A 103 -12.15 8.37 -2.97
CA GLY A 103 -12.49 7.00 -2.61
C GLY A 103 -11.53 6.02 -3.28
N VAL A 104 -11.05 5.02 -2.55
CA VAL A 104 -10.20 3.96 -3.10
C VAL A 104 -10.74 2.60 -2.70
N THR A 105 -10.83 1.69 -3.67
CA THR A 105 -11.10 0.28 -3.44
C THR A 105 -9.90 -0.54 -3.87
N VAL A 106 -9.38 -1.36 -2.96
CA VAL A 106 -8.30 -2.31 -3.22
C VAL A 106 -8.86 -3.72 -3.09
N ARG A 107 -8.81 -4.49 -4.17
CA ARG A 107 -9.19 -5.90 -4.18
C ARG A 107 -7.93 -6.76 -4.25
N ASP A 108 -7.71 -7.54 -3.20
CA ASP A 108 -6.53 -8.37 -3.02
C ASP A 108 -6.94 -9.71 -2.40
N PRO A 109 -6.96 -10.81 -3.16
CA PRO A 109 -7.46 -12.09 -2.66
C PRO A 109 -6.64 -12.67 -1.48
N ASP A 110 -5.37 -12.27 -1.36
CA ASP A 110 -4.42 -12.78 -0.37
C ASP A 110 -3.83 -11.65 0.51
N ASN A 111 -4.64 -10.64 0.82
CA ASN A 111 -4.20 -9.44 1.52
C ASN A 111 -3.53 -9.77 2.88
N PRO A 112 -2.30 -9.25 3.15
CA PRO A 112 -1.70 -9.40 4.48
C PRO A 112 -2.48 -8.64 5.57
N ILE A 113 -3.40 -7.75 5.22
CA ILE A 113 -4.24 -6.98 6.14
C ILE A 113 -5.46 -7.82 6.53
N ALA A 114 -5.44 -8.39 7.74
CA ALA A 114 -6.49 -9.21 8.35
C ALA A 114 -7.18 -10.26 7.42
N LYS A 115 -6.53 -10.68 6.33
CA LYS A 115 -7.09 -11.54 5.26
C LYS A 115 -8.36 -10.95 4.60
N LEU A 116 -8.48 -9.61 4.57
CA LEU A 116 -9.58 -8.95 3.88
C LEU A 116 -9.37 -8.99 2.37
N ARG A 117 -10.37 -9.48 1.64
CA ARG A 117 -10.30 -9.54 0.16
C ARG A 117 -10.47 -8.18 -0.51
N THR A 118 -11.11 -7.26 0.19
CA THR A 118 -11.39 -5.90 -0.28
C THR A 118 -11.12 -4.93 0.85
N ILE A 119 -10.45 -3.83 0.55
CA ILE A 119 -10.26 -2.67 1.42
C ILE A 119 -10.90 -1.48 0.73
N GLU A 120 -11.71 -0.74 1.47
CA GLU A 120 -12.31 0.51 1.02
C GLU A 120 -11.75 1.64 1.87
N LEU A 121 -11.37 2.73 1.22
CA LEU A 121 -10.81 3.91 1.85
C LEU A 121 -11.55 5.16 1.37
N ALA A 122 -11.88 6.05 2.29
CA ALA A 122 -12.38 7.38 2.02
C ALA A 122 -11.63 8.37 2.89
N ALA A 123 -11.04 9.42 2.30
CA ALA A 123 -10.19 10.37 3.00
C ALA A 123 -9.08 9.69 3.86
N GLY A 124 -8.53 8.57 3.37
CA GLY A 124 -7.48 7.80 4.06
C GLY A 124 -7.95 7.00 5.28
N ARG A 125 -9.27 6.85 5.45
CA ARG A 125 -9.93 6.16 6.56
C ARG A 125 -10.75 4.97 6.05
N LEU A 126 -10.93 3.97 6.90
CA LEU A 126 -11.85 2.85 6.66
C LEU A 126 -13.32 3.31 6.76
N PRO A 127 -14.30 2.50 6.30
CA PRO A 127 -15.72 2.88 6.35
C PRO A 127 -16.26 3.19 7.75
N ASP A 128 -15.67 2.60 8.79
CA ASP A 128 -16.00 2.84 10.20
C ASP A 128 -15.27 4.07 10.79
N GLY A 129 -14.48 4.79 9.98
CA GLY A 129 -13.69 5.94 10.39
C GLY A 129 -12.34 5.59 11.03
N ALA A 130 -12.01 4.30 11.19
CA ALA A 130 -10.73 3.89 11.77
C ALA A 130 -9.57 4.13 10.79
N ALA A 131 -8.36 4.25 11.35
CA ALA A 131 -7.14 4.20 10.56
C ALA A 131 -6.93 2.81 9.94
N LEU A 132 -6.26 2.74 8.79
CA LEU A 132 -5.94 1.48 8.12
C LEU A 132 -5.14 0.53 9.04
N GLU A 133 -4.30 1.09 9.90
CA GLU A 133 -3.49 0.36 10.88
C GLU A 133 -4.32 -0.42 11.91
N ALA A 134 -5.59 -0.02 12.13
CA ALA A 134 -6.47 -0.68 13.09
C ALA A 134 -6.78 -2.14 12.71
N ILE A 135 -6.80 -2.44 11.40
CA ILE A 135 -7.10 -3.78 10.86
C ILE A 135 -5.84 -4.56 10.49
N MET A 136 -4.65 -4.12 10.92
CA MET A 136 -3.41 -4.80 10.60
C MET A 136 -3.25 -6.13 11.35
N VAL A 137 -2.59 -7.10 10.69
CA VAL A 137 -2.23 -8.36 11.34
C VAL A 137 -1.28 -8.14 12.51
N ARG A 138 -1.41 -8.98 13.54
CA ARG A 138 -0.56 -8.96 14.73
C ARG A 138 0.61 -9.95 14.61
N ARG A 139 1.29 -9.94 13.45
CA ARG A 139 2.46 -10.78 13.18
C ARG A 139 3.55 -10.00 12.44
N PRO A 140 4.80 -10.46 12.47
CA PRO A 140 5.84 -9.93 11.59
C PRO A 140 5.47 -10.13 10.12
N ILE A 141 5.84 -9.15 9.31
CA ILE A 141 5.69 -9.12 7.86
C ILE A 141 7.10 -9.08 7.28
N PHE A 142 7.41 -10.00 6.37
CA PHE A 142 8.78 -10.18 5.91
C PHE A 142 8.99 -9.47 4.57
N LYS A 143 9.91 -8.49 4.57
CA LYS A 143 10.44 -7.91 3.33
C LYS A 143 11.58 -8.79 2.83
N ARG A 144 11.50 -9.25 1.58
CA ARG A 144 12.55 -10.12 1.01
C ARG A 144 13.60 -9.25 0.34
N VAL A 145 14.81 -9.23 0.89
CA VAL A 145 15.94 -8.44 0.35
C VAL A 145 16.87 -9.26 -0.53
N SER A 146 17.01 -10.57 -0.27
CA SER A 146 17.70 -11.52 -1.15
C SER A 146 16.98 -12.87 -1.16
N ARG A 147 17.57 -13.92 -1.75
CA ARG A 147 16.99 -15.28 -1.70
C ARG A 147 17.02 -15.88 -0.29
N ALA A 148 18.00 -15.52 0.53
CA ALA A 148 18.21 -16.09 1.87
C ALA A 148 17.93 -15.09 3.00
N GLN A 149 17.88 -13.79 2.71
CA GLN A 149 17.75 -12.74 3.72
C GLN A 149 16.42 -12.01 3.64
N ARG A 150 15.95 -11.62 4.81
CA ARG A 150 14.71 -10.87 5.00
C ARG A 150 14.86 -9.85 6.11
N ILE A 151 14.12 -8.76 5.98
CA ILE A 151 13.89 -7.77 7.03
C ILE A 151 12.54 -8.10 7.67
N GLU A 152 12.48 -8.06 9.00
CA GLU A 152 11.20 -8.21 9.71
C GLU A 152 10.59 -6.83 9.92
N MET A 153 9.39 -6.63 9.40
CA MET A 153 8.57 -5.43 9.60
C MET A 153 7.47 -5.76 10.61
N TYR A 154 7.26 -4.91 11.60
CA TYR A 154 6.26 -5.10 12.63
C TYR A 154 5.20 -3.99 12.55
N PRO A 155 3.94 -4.36 12.24
CA PRO A 155 2.81 -3.44 12.33
C PRO A 155 2.65 -2.85 13.75
N PRO A 156 1.93 -1.72 13.91
CA PRO A 156 1.79 -1.01 15.19
C PRO A 156 1.24 -1.85 16.36
N ARG A 157 0.60 -2.98 16.06
CA ARG A 157 -0.04 -3.91 17.02
C ARG A 157 0.58 -5.30 17.03
N ALA A 158 1.62 -5.55 16.24
CA ALA A 158 2.27 -6.86 16.18
C ALA A 158 3.21 -7.12 17.37
N LEU A 159 3.66 -6.06 18.02
CA LEU A 159 4.53 -6.11 19.19
C LEU A 159 3.70 -5.77 20.42
N GLY A 160 3.29 -6.79 21.16
CA GLY A 160 2.78 -6.61 22.54
C GLY A 160 3.89 -6.15 23.49
N SER A 161 3.71 -6.36 24.80
CA SER A 161 4.61 -5.85 25.85
C SER A 161 6.09 -6.26 25.76
N ALA A 162 6.46 -7.20 24.88
CA ALA A 162 7.84 -7.62 24.61
C ALA A 162 8.78 -6.50 24.08
N PHE A 163 8.23 -5.32 23.75
CA PHE A 163 8.96 -4.12 23.36
C PHE A 163 8.82 -2.95 24.35
N GLY A 164 8.27 -3.19 25.56
CA GLY A 164 8.05 -2.13 26.57
C GLY A 164 6.94 -1.13 26.22
N THR A 165 6.36 -1.24 25.02
CA THR A 165 5.17 -0.52 24.63
C THR A 165 3.96 -1.08 25.35
N ARG A 166 3.31 -0.23 26.16
CA ARG A 166 2.01 -0.53 26.77
C ARG A 166 1.09 -1.06 25.67
N ASP A 167 0.47 -2.21 25.92
CA ASP A 167 -0.72 -2.65 25.20
C ASP A 167 -1.78 -1.56 25.41
N GLY A 168 -1.78 -0.59 24.49
CA GLY A 168 -2.73 0.49 24.44
C GLY A 168 -3.78 0.13 23.40
N SER A 169 -5.04 0.23 23.79
CA SER A 169 -6.23 0.16 22.96
C SER A 169 -6.31 1.27 21.89
N ASP A 170 -5.17 1.84 21.48
CA ASP A 170 -5.12 2.98 20.58
C ASP A 170 -5.42 2.55 19.14
N GLY A 171 -6.62 2.91 18.70
CA GLY A 171 -7.14 2.81 17.34
C GLY A 171 -6.22 3.44 16.29
N GLU A 172 -5.53 4.51 16.68
CA GLU A 172 -4.88 5.45 15.79
C GLU A 172 -3.36 5.28 15.75
N ARG A 173 -2.81 4.30 16.47
CA ARG A 173 -1.37 4.09 16.53
C ARG A 173 -0.82 3.71 15.15
N ARG A 174 0.09 4.54 14.61
CA ARG A 174 0.69 4.36 13.27
C ARG A 174 2.14 3.93 13.27
N THR A 175 2.82 3.90 14.42
CA THR A 175 4.25 3.59 14.49
C THR A 175 4.56 2.17 14.01
N TRP A 176 5.44 2.06 13.02
CA TRP A 176 5.96 0.79 12.52
C TRP A 176 7.35 0.53 13.09
N SER A 177 7.63 -0.71 13.45
CA SER A 177 8.97 -1.13 13.90
C SER A 177 9.58 -2.11 12.90
N PHE A 178 10.90 -2.28 12.94
CA PHE A 178 11.58 -3.26 12.10
C PHE A 178 12.80 -3.86 12.78
N LEU A 179 13.27 -5.00 12.25
CA LEU A 179 14.49 -5.69 12.66
C LEU A 179 15.38 -5.97 11.44
N VAL A 180 16.63 -5.50 11.49
CA VAL A 180 17.67 -5.74 10.47
C VAL A 180 18.96 -6.18 11.17
N HIS A 181 19.50 -7.36 10.85
CA HIS A 181 20.72 -7.91 11.48
C HIS A 181 20.76 -7.78 13.02
N GLY A 182 19.64 -8.05 13.70
CA GLY A 182 19.55 -7.94 15.16
C GLY A 182 19.31 -6.52 15.70
N MET A 183 19.47 -5.48 14.88
CA MET A 183 19.16 -4.09 15.25
C MET A 183 17.69 -3.77 15.05
N ARG A 184 17.13 -3.04 16.02
CA ARG A 184 15.72 -2.66 16.08
C ARG A 184 15.58 -1.15 16.06
N ASP A 185 14.61 -0.64 15.31
CA ASP A 185 14.23 0.77 15.30
C ASP A 185 12.73 0.90 14.93
N SER A 186 12.16 2.11 15.04
CA SER A 186 10.77 2.41 14.72
C SER A 186 10.61 3.74 13.99
N ARG A 187 9.60 3.83 13.12
CA ARG A 187 9.25 5.04 12.36
C ARG A 187 7.76 5.34 12.41
N PRO A 188 7.36 6.61 12.19
CA PRO A 188 5.95 7.03 12.21
C PRO A 188 5.03 6.37 11.17
N SER A 189 5.59 5.84 10.08
CA SER A 189 4.83 5.25 8.98
C SER A 189 5.52 4.00 8.42
N PHE A 190 4.74 3.16 7.72
CA PHE A 190 5.27 1.96 7.05
C PHE A 190 6.36 2.31 6.03
N LEU A 191 6.12 3.32 5.19
CA LEU A 191 7.05 3.70 4.13
C LEU A 191 8.37 4.25 4.68
N GLU A 192 8.33 5.02 5.77
CA GLU A 192 9.54 5.48 6.45
C GLU A 192 10.28 4.33 7.13
N ALA A 193 9.57 3.42 7.79
CA ALA A 193 10.15 2.23 8.39
C ALA A 193 10.84 1.36 7.34
N GLU A 194 10.20 1.14 6.20
CA GLU A 194 10.77 0.37 5.10
C GLU A 194 12.02 1.04 4.51
N ALA A 195 11.95 2.35 4.25
CA ALA A 195 13.07 3.11 3.71
C ALA A 195 14.29 3.06 4.64
N GLU A 196 14.07 3.25 5.95
CA GLU A 196 15.15 3.20 6.94
C GLU A 196 15.72 1.78 7.09
N ALA A 197 14.86 0.76 7.14
CA ALA A 197 15.31 -0.62 7.22
C ALA A 197 16.16 -1.01 5.99
N MET A 198 15.76 -0.55 4.79
CA MET A 198 16.54 -0.73 3.57
C MET A 198 17.85 0.04 3.58
N ARG A 199 17.87 1.26 4.14
CA ARG A 199 19.10 2.05 4.31
C ARG A 199 20.10 1.31 5.20
N ILE A 200 19.64 0.82 6.35
CA ILE A 200 20.44 0.04 7.30
C ILE A 200 20.94 -1.25 6.64
N TRP A 201 20.05 -2.02 6.00
CA TRP A 201 20.44 -3.26 5.32
C TRP A 201 21.48 -3.01 4.23
N ARG A 202 21.30 -2.01 3.36
CA ARG A 202 22.29 -1.66 2.31
C ARG A 202 23.66 -1.28 2.89
N GLY A 203 23.68 -0.67 4.09
CA GLY A 203 24.91 -0.32 4.81
C GLY A 203 25.57 -1.48 5.55
N LEU A 204 24.90 -2.63 5.68
CA LEU A 204 25.38 -3.77 6.46
C LEU A 204 25.45 -5.07 5.68
N ARG A 205 24.96 -5.11 4.44
CA ARG A 205 24.94 -6.29 3.55
C ARG A 205 26.31 -6.93 3.27
N PHE A 206 27.39 -6.31 3.72
CA PHE A 206 28.78 -6.79 3.59
C PHE A 206 29.25 -7.55 4.85
N LEU A 207 28.45 -7.58 5.91
CA LEU A 207 28.75 -8.25 7.17
C LEU A 207 28.31 -9.73 7.19
N ASP A 208 27.82 -10.24 6.05
CA ASP A 208 27.38 -11.63 5.86
C ASP A 208 28.43 -12.47 5.13
#